data_AF-A0A9E0MH21-F1
#
_entry.id   AF-A0A9E0MH21-F1
#
_cell.length_a   1.000
_cell.length_b   1.000
_cell.length_c   1.000
_cell.angle_alpha   90.00
_cell.angle_beta   90.00
_cell.angle_gamma   90.00
#
_symmetry.space_group_name_H-M   'P 1'
#
loop_
_entity.id
_entity.type
_entity.pdbx_description
1 polymer ?
#
loop_
_entity_poly.entity_id
_entity_poly.type
_entity_poly.pdbx_seq_one_letter_code
_entity_poly.pdbx_strand_id
1 'polypeptide(L)'
;MSTLIEPRYLPTAAAAITQRPGHVYPMALPQAAQRALARGWLWLGLLALVGSGLFSVLLVLSRTPMINQWLPGVDFFRVALVVHVDLSVLVWFVSMAGMLWSLNATPRGTAAWGWLALAGCGGGAALMALSAFVGQGAPVMANYIPVLERPMFMSGLVMFAL
;
A
#
# COMPACT_ATOMS: atom_id res chain seq x y z
N MET A 1 75.68 11.88 -45.90
CA MET A 1 75.61 11.89 -44.42
C MET A 1 74.18 12.27 -44.05
N SER A 2 73.29 11.28 -43.94
CA SER A 2 71.86 11.47 -43.65
C SER A 2 71.67 11.41 -42.14
N THR A 3 71.25 12.51 -41.52
CA THR A 3 70.99 12.59 -40.09
C THR A 3 69.60 12.00 -39.81
N LEU A 4 69.57 10.87 -39.12
CA LEU A 4 68.38 10.21 -38.60
C LEU A 4 67.63 11.17 -37.66
N ILE A 5 66.36 11.47 -37.98
CA ILE A 5 65.44 12.16 -37.07
C ILE A 5 64.77 11.07 -36.22
N GLU A 6 65.18 10.93 -34.96
CA GLU A 6 64.47 10.07 -34.02
C GLU A 6 63.07 10.62 -33.72
N PRO A 7 62.01 9.78 -33.73
CA PRO A 7 60.70 10.18 -33.24
C PRO A 7 60.75 10.29 -31.71
N ARG A 8 60.61 11.52 -31.20
CA ARG A 8 60.41 11.77 -29.77
C ARG A 8 59.11 11.07 -29.32
N TYR A 9 59.23 9.95 -28.62
CA TYR A 9 58.12 9.33 -27.91
C TYR A 9 57.65 10.30 -26.81
N LEU A 10 56.51 10.95 -27.01
CA LEU A 10 55.85 11.68 -25.93
C LEU A 10 55.42 10.64 -24.89
N PRO A 11 55.82 10.77 -23.61
CA PRO A 11 55.32 9.88 -22.58
C PRO A 11 53.80 10.01 -22.58
N THR A 12 53.11 8.88 -22.78
CA THR A 12 51.67 8.80 -22.58
C THR A 12 51.44 9.18 -21.12
N ALA A 13 51.04 10.43 -20.87
CA ALA A 13 50.57 10.82 -19.57
C ALA A 13 49.39 9.90 -19.28
N ALA A 14 49.63 8.89 -18.45
CA ALA A 14 48.57 8.08 -17.89
C ALA A 14 47.61 9.09 -17.28
N ALA A 15 46.44 9.26 -17.88
CA ALA A 15 45.41 10.11 -17.35
C ALA A 15 45.15 9.59 -15.95
N ALA A 16 45.67 10.29 -14.95
CA ALA A 16 45.41 9.96 -13.57
C ALA A 16 43.90 10.04 -13.42
N ILE A 17 43.26 8.89 -13.25
CA ILE A 17 41.84 8.84 -12.90
C ILE A 17 41.78 9.44 -11.50
N THR A 18 41.53 10.74 -11.43
CA THR A 18 41.20 11.41 -10.19
C THR A 18 39.85 10.85 -9.75
N GLN A 19 39.88 9.78 -8.94
CA GLN A 19 38.73 9.33 -8.16
C GLN A 19 38.26 10.56 -7.38
N ARG A 20 37.14 11.15 -7.78
CA ARG A 20 36.49 12.18 -6.96
C ARG A 20 36.25 11.54 -5.59
N PRO A 21 36.63 12.18 -4.47
CA PRO A 21 36.35 11.63 -3.16
C PRO A 21 34.86 11.32 -3.09
N GLY A 22 34.53 10.04 -2.86
CA GLY A 22 33.15 9.60 -2.81
C GLY A 22 32.41 10.39 -1.73
N HIS A 23 31.29 11.02 -2.10
CA HIS A 23 30.44 11.65 -1.10
C HIS A 23 29.83 10.55 -0.22
N VAL A 24 30.24 10.53 1.06
CA VAL A 24 29.61 9.67 2.06
C VAL A 24 28.28 10.31 2.42
N TYR A 25 27.18 9.70 1.98
CA TYR A 25 25.83 10.06 2.42
C TYR A 25 25.49 9.21 3.65
N PRO A 26 25.58 9.74 4.88
CA PRO A 26 25.19 8.99 6.07
C PRO A 26 23.68 8.76 6.04
N MET A 27 23.25 7.58 5.59
CA MET A 27 21.87 7.16 5.69
C MET A 27 21.63 6.57 7.08
N ALA A 28 20.75 7.21 7.85
CA ALA A 28 20.32 6.66 9.13
C ALA A 28 19.53 5.38 8.87
N LEU A 29 20.02 4.25 9.40
CA LEU A 29 19.33 2.97 9.26
C LEU A 29 18.07 2.96 10.14
N PRO A 30 16.93 2.42 9.66
CA PRO A 30 15.73 2.33 10.47
C PRO A 30 15.96 1.48 11.73
N GLN A 31 15.49 1.94 12.87
CA GLN A 31 15.53 1.28 14.18
C GLN A 31 14.49 0.15 14.26
N ALA A 32 14.59 -0.69 15.29
CA ALA A 32 13.71 -1.84 15.48
C ALA A 32 12.21 -1.45 15.57
N ALA A 33 11.88 -0.34 16.23
CA ALA A 33 10.51 0.16 16.36
C ALA A 33 9.91 0.58 15.00
N GLN A 34 10.67 1.34 14.19
CA GLN A 34 10.28 1.72 12.82
C GLN A 34 9.99 0.49 11.96
N ARG A 35 10.88 -0.51 12.01
CA ARG A 35 10.71 -1.78 11.27
C ARG A 35 9.51 -2.57 11.76
N ALA A 36 9.24 -2.60 13.06
CA ALA A 36 8.08 -3.31 13.62
C ALA A 36 6.77 -2.69 13.13
N LEU A 37 6.66 -1.36 13.19
CA LEU A 37 5.47 -0.65 12.71
C LEU A 37 5.31 -0.79 11.18
N ALA A 38 6.40 -0.64 10.42
CA ALA A 38 6.39 -0.85 8.97
C ALA A 38 5.92 -2.26 8.58
N ARG A 39 6.34 -3.30 9.32
CA ARG A 39 5.83 -4.66 9.13
C ARG A 39 4.34 -4.76 9.44
N GLY A 40 3.85 -4.06 10.46
CA GLY A 40 2.41 -4.00 10.77
C GLY A 40 1.59 -3.45 9.60
N TRP A 41 2.03 -2.34 9.02
CA TRP A 41 1.42 -1.78 7.81
C TRP A 41 1.50 -2.72 6.60
N LEU A 42 2.64 -3.39 6.40
CA LEU A 42 2.79 -4.38 5.34
C LEU A 42 1.81 -5.55 5.50
N TRP A 43 1.64 -6.05 6.73
CA TRP A 43 0.65 -7.09 7.02
C TRP A 43 -0.77 -6.62 6.78
N LEU A 44 -1.13 -5.40 7.17
CA LEU A 44 -2.45 -4.84 6.86
C LEU A 44 -2.71 -4.80 5.35
N GLY A 45 -1.74 -4.31 4.57
CA GLY A 45 -1.85 -4.28 3.11
C GLY A 45 -1.96 -5.67 2.49
N LEU A 46 -1.20 -6.66 2.99
CA LEU A 46 -1.30 -8.05 2.54
C LEU A 46 -2.66 -8.65 2.86
N LEU A 47 -3.17 -8.47 4.08
CA LEU A 47 -4.49 -8.92 4.48
C LEU A 47 -5.59 -8.26 3.66
N ALA A 48 -5.44 -6.98 3.33
CA ALA A 48 -6.37 -6.26 2.45
C ALA A 48 -6.39 -6.86 1.04
N LEU A 49 -5.22 -7.18 0.45
CA LEU A 49 -5.16 -7.86 -0.85
C LEU A 49 -5.76 -9.26 -0.81
N VAL A 50 -5.50 -10.04 0.25
CA VAL A 50 -6.12 -11.36 0.43
C VAL A 50 -7.64 -11.23 0.52
N GLY A 51 -8.14 -10.32 1.37
CA GLY A 51 -9.56 -10.04 1.51
C GLY A 51 -10.18 -9.59 0.19
N SER A 52 -9.51 -8.68 -0.52
CA SER A 52 -9.93 -8.22 -1.85
C SER A 52 -10.02 -9.38 -2.85
N GLY A 53 -9.04 -10.29 -2.87
CA GLY A 53 -9.06 -11.49 -3.71
C GLY A 53 -10.22 -12.43 -3.39
N LEU A 54 -10.56 -12.60 -2.10
CA LEU A 54 -11.76 -13.34 -1.69
C LEU A 54 -13.03 -12.67 -2.22
N PHE A 55 -13.13 -11.34 -2.13
CA PHE A 55 -14.25 -10.61 -2.72
C PHE A 55 -14.29 -10.70 -4.25
N SER A 56 -13.16 -10.83 -4.96
CA SER A 56 -13.15 -11.13 -6.40
C SER A 56 -13.80 -12.47 -6.73
N VAL A 57 -13.54 -13.50 -5.92
CA VAL A 57 -14.17 -14.82 -6.09
C VAL A 57 -15.68 -14.70 -5.85
N LEU A 58 -16.09 -14.05 -4.76
CA LEU A 58 -17.50 -13.78 -4.46
C LEU A 58 -18.20 -12.99 -5.59
N LEU A 59 -17.50 -12.02 -6.17
CA LEU A 59 -17.94 -11.25 -7.33
C LEU A 59 -18.28 -12.17 -8.52
N VAL A 60 -17.37 -13.07 -8.88
CA VAL A 60 -17.58 -14.01 -9.99
C VAL A 60 -18.72 -14.97 -9.67
N LEU A 61 -18.77 -15.51 -8.46
CA LEU A 61 -19.84 -16.41 -8.02
C LEU A 61 -21.22 -15.73 -8.05
N SER A 62 -21.31 -14.45 -7.66
CA SER A 62 -22.56 -13.67 -7.69
C SER A 62 -23.11 -13.46 -9.10
N ARG A 63 -22.29 -13.63 -10.14
CA ARG A 63 -22.78 -13.63 -11.54
C ARG A 63 -23.47 -14.92 -11.95
N THR A 64 -23.35 -15.99 -11.16
CA THR A 64 -24.01 -17.27 -11.46
C THR A 64 -25.40 -17.31 -10.82
N PRO A 65 -26.49 -17.41 -11.61
CA PRO A 65 -27.85 -17.21 -11.11
C PRO A 65 -28.27 -18.23 -10.05
N MET A 66 -27.73 -19.45 -10.10
CA MET A 66 -27.99 -20.49 -9.10
C MET A 66 -27.34 -20.18 -7.74
N ILE A 67 -26.12 -19.64 -7.72
CA ILE A 67 -25.41 -19.33 -6.47
C ILE A 67 -25.89 -17.99 -5.90
N ASN A 68 -26.28 -17.04 -6.75
CA ASN A 68 -26.74 -15.72 -6.32
C ASN A 68 -27.98 -15.77 -5.40
N GLN A 69 -28.84 -16.78 -5.55
CA GLN A 69 -30.00 -16.98 -4.67
C GLN A 69 -29.63 -17.29 -3.22
N TRP A 70 -28.41 -17.77 -2.98
CA TRP A 70 -27.90 -18.13 -1.65
C TRP A 70 -27.10 -16.98 -1.01
N LEU A 71 -26.82 -15.91 -1.76
CA LEU A 71 -26.05 -14.76 -1.30
C LEU A 71 -26.97 -13.70 -0.67
N PRO A 72 -26.45 -12.92 0.31
CA PRO A 72 -27.25 -11.92 0.99
C PRO A 72 -27.53 -10.72 0.07
N GLY A 73 -28.79 -10.60 -0.39
CA GLY A 73 -29.31 -9.43 -1.07
C GLY A 73 -29.25 -9.49 -2.61
N VAL A 74 -30.17 -8.76 -3.25
CA VAL A 74 -30.44 -8.83 -4.70
C VAL A 74 -29.29 -8.29 -5.56
N ASP A 75 -28.42 -7.44 -4.98
CA ASP A 75 -27.30 -6.75 -5.66
C ASP A 75 -25.92 -7.08 -5.08
N PHE A 76 -25.73 -8.31 -4.57
CA PHE A 76 -24.47 -8.71 -3.93
C PHE A 76 -23.24 -8.55 -4.84
N PHE A 77 -23.41 -8.63 -6.17
CA PHE A 77 -22.36 -8.31 -7.14
C PHE A 77 -21.77 -6.91 -6.92
N ARG A 78 -22.64 -5.88 -6.84
CA ARG A 78 -22.19 -4.49 -6.68
C ARG A 78 -21.62 -4.26 -5.27
N VAL A 79 -22.20 -4.88 -4.26
CA VAL A 79 -21.69 -4.84 -2.88
C VAL A 79 -20.27 -5.40 -2.79
N ALA A 80 -20.06 -6.60 -3.35
CA ALA A 80 -18.74 -7.22 -3.40
C ALA A 80 -17.75 -6.39 -4.24
N LEU A 81 -18.21 -5.74 -5.30
CA LEU A 81 -17.38 -4.85 -6.13
C LEU A 81 -16.88 -3.64 -5.36
N VAL A 82 -17.74 -2.95 -4.60
CA VAL A 82 -17.34 -1.82 -3.75
C VAL A 82 -16.22 -2.25 -2.80
N VAL A 83 -16.48 -3.27 -1.98
CA VAL A 83 -15.54 -3.72 -0.96
C VAL A 83 -14.24 -4.29 -1.56
N HIS A 84 -14.32 -4.99 -2.69
CA HIS A 84 -13.14 -5.46 -3.42
C HIS A 84 -12.21 -4.30 -3.81
N VAL A 85 -12.79 -3.23 -4.38
CA VAL A 85 -12.04 -2.05 -4.83
C VAL A 85 -11.46 -1.29 -3.64
N ASP A 86 -12.23 -1.07 -2.57
CA ASP A 86 -11.73 -0.37 -1.38
C ASP A 86 -10.57 -1.12 -0.72
N LEU A 87 -10.66 -2.45 -0.60
CA LEU A 87 -9.57 -3.24 -0.02
C LEU A 87 -8.32 -3.28 -0.91
N SER A 88 -8.48 -3.42 -2.23
CA SER A 88 -7.34 -3.52 -3.16
C SER A 88 -6.66 -2.19 -3.45
N VAL A 89 -7.42 -1.10 -3.49
CA VAL A 89 -6.93 0.22 -3.84
C VAL A 89 -6.71 1.02 -2.56
N LEU A 90 -7.79 1.41 -1.87
CA LEU A 90 -7.73 2.35 -0.75
C LEU A 90 -6.87 1.80 0.40
N VAL A 91 -7.21 0.63 0.92
CA VAL A 91 -6.52 0.05 2.10
C VAL A 91 -5.08 -0.33 1.76
N TRP A 92 -4.84 -0.92 0.60
CA TRP A 92 -3.50 -1.29 0.17
C TRP A 92 -2.59 -0.06 -0.01
N PHE A 93 -3.03 0.97 -0.74
CA PHE A 93 -2.22 2.17 -0.97
C PHE A 93 -1.87 2.89 0.34
N VAL A 94 -2.84 3.08 1.22
CA VAL A 94 -2.59 3.67 2.54
C VAL A 94 -1.66 2.79 3.37
N SER A 95 -1.79 1.46 3.29
CA SER A 95 -0.87 0.55 3.97
C SER A 95 0.57 0.67 3.46
N MET A 96 0.76 0.79 2.14
CA MET A 96 2.10 1.02 1.57
C MET A 96 2.65 2.38 1.96
N ALA A 97 1.82 3.43 1.96
CA ALA A 97 2.21 4.75 2.43
C ALA A 97 2.61 4.74 3.91
N GLY A 98 1.79 4.13 4.77
CA GLY A 98 2.05 3.98 6.20
C GLY A 98 3.33 3.18 6.50
N MET A 99 3.60 2.13 5.70
CA MET A 99 4.86 1.39 5.77
C MET A 99 6.06 2.30 5.47
N LEU A 100 6.02 3.05 4.36
CA LEU A 100 7.11 3.94 3.97
C LEU A 100 7.31 5.08 4.97
N TRP A 101 6.21 5.68 5.47
CA TRP A 101 6.26 6.70 6.52
C TRP A 101 6.87 6.16 7.81
N SER A 102 6.54 4.93 8.19
CA SER A 102 7.07 4.29 9.40
C SER A 102 8.58 4.09 9.36
N LEU A 103 9.14 3.79 8.18
CA LEU A 103 10.58 3.64 7.99
C LEU A 103 11.35 4.96 8.15
N ASN A 104 10.69 6.10 7.90
CA ASN A 104 11.27 7.43 8.01
C ASN A 104 10.79 8.21 9.26
N ALA A 105 10.00 7.58 10.13
CA ALA A 105 9.39 8.25 11.28
C ALA A 105 10.41 8.54 12.39
N THR A 106 10.26 9.66 13.09
CA THR A 106 11.05 9.92 14.31
C THR A 106 10.59 9.01 15.46
N PRO A 107 11.38 8.85 16.55
CA PRO A 107 10.97 8.05 17.71
C PRO A 107 9.59 8.43 18.28
N ARG A 108 9.22 9.72 18.22
CA ARG A 108 7.88 10.20 18.61
C ARG A 108 6.78 9.75 17.65
N GLY A 109 7.07 9.67 16.35
CA GLY A 109 6.15 9.17 15.33
C GLY A 109 5.94 7.66 15.37
N THR A 110 6.97 6.90 15.75
CA THR A 110 6.87 5.43 15.95
C THR A 110 6.32 5.01 17.32
N ALA A 111 6.04 5.97 18.20
CA ALA A 111 5.43 5.72 19.51
C ALA A 111 3.93 5.40 19.36
N ALA A 112 3.12 5.73 20.36
CA ALA A 112 1.69 5.38 20.41
C ALA A 112 0.91 5.78 19.14
N TRP A 113 1.19 6.95 18.55
CA TRP A 113 0.45 7.47 17.39
C TRP A 113 0.53 6.59 16.15
N GLY A 114 1.70 6.05 15.80
CA GLY A 114 1.85 5.18 14.64
C GLY A 114 1.05 3.88 14.79
N TRP A 115 1.05 3.30 15.98
CA TRP A 115 0.27 2.10 16.28
C TRP A 115 -1.24 2.39 16.38
N LEU A 116 -1.63 3.55 16.90
CA LEU A 116 -3.03 3.98 16.91
C LEU A 116 -3.56 4.17 15.48
N ALA A 117 -2.78 4.81 14.60
CA ALA A 117 -3.12 4.95 13.19
C ALA A 117 -3.27 3.58 12.50
N LEU A 118 -2.32 2.65 12.75
CA LEU A 118 -2.42 1.29 12.22
C LEU A 118 -3.68 0.57 12.73
N ALA A 119 -4.00 0.70 14.02
CA ALA A 119 -5.19 0.09 14.62
C ALA A 119 -6.49 0.71 14.09
N GLY A 120 -6.51 2.05 13.92
CA GLY A 120 -7.61 2.80 13.31
C GLY A 120 -7.88 2.34 11.89
N CYS A 121 -6.85 2.34 11.04
CA CYS A 121 -6.91 1.84 9.67
C CYS A 121 -7.32 0.36 9.63
N GLY A 122 -6.75 -0.49 10.48
CA GLY A 122 -7.11 -1.91 10.55
C GLY A 122 -8.58 -2.14 10.94
N GLY A 123 -9.06 -1.43 11.95
CA GLY A 123 -10.46 -1.48 12.38
C GLY A 123 -11.42 -0.93 11.33
N GLY A 124 -11.08 0.20 10.70
CA GLY A 124 -11.86 0.78 9.61
C GLY A 124 -11.96 -0.15 8.39
N ALA A 125 -10.84 -0.75 7.99
CA ALA A 125 -10.80 -1.76 6.92
C ALA A 125 -11.67 -2.99 7.24
N ALA A 126 -11.62 -3.48 8.49
CA ALA A 126 -12.46 -4.58 8.93
C ALA A 126 -13.96 -4.22 8.91
N LEU A 127 -14.33 -3.02 9.37
CA LEU A 127 -15.71 -2.54 9.33
C LEU A 127 -16.23 -2.41 7.89
N MET A 128 -15.43 -1.84 6.98
CA MET A 128 -15.75 -1.79 5.55
C MET A 128 -15.96 -3.19 4.97
N ALA A 129 -15.07 -4.14 5.26
CA ALA A 129 -15.19 -5.52 4.78
C ALA A 129 -16.44 -6.24 5.30
N LEU A 130 -16.71 -6.14 6.61
CA LEU A 130 -17.86 -6.78 7.26
C LEU A 130 -19.19 -6.18 6.82
N SER A 131 -19.20 -4.90 6.46
CA SER A 131 -20.40 -4.21 6.00
C SER A 131 -21.00 -4.81 4.72
N ALA A 132 -20.24 -5.63 3.96
CA ALA A 132 -20.77 -6.38 2.82
C ALA A 132 -21.91 -7.33 3.23
N PHE A 133 -21.82 -7.91 4.43
CA PHE A 133 -22.72 -8.96 4.92
C PHE A 133 -23.80 -8.43 5.86
N VAL A 134 -23.62 -7.23 6.41
CA VAL A 134 -24.48 -6.67 7.47
C VAL A 134 -25.04 -5.32 7.07
N GLY A 135 -26.34 -5.13 7.33
CA GLY A 135 -27.05 -3.87 7.11
C GLY A 135 -27.74 -3.77 5.76
N GLN A 136 -28.66 -2.81 5.67
CA GLN A 136 -29.37 -2.45 4.44
C GLN A 136 -28.81 -1.13 3.94
N GLY A 137 -28.60 -1.02 2.62
CA GLY A 137 -28.04 0.17 1.99
C GLY A 137 -27.61 -0.11 0.57
N ALA A 138 -27.85 0.86 -0.32
CA ALA A 138 -27.54 0.74 -1.73
C ALA A 138 -26.02 0.86 -1.99
N PRO A 139 -25.47 0.07 -2.93
CA PRO A 139 -24.11 0.26 -3.41
C PRO A 139 -24.06 1.44 -4.39
N VAL A 140 -23.27 2.46 -4.07
CA VAL A 140 -23.06 3.65 -4.90
C VAL A 140 -21.72 3.50 -5.64
N MET A 141 -21.81 3.27 -6.95
CA MET A 141 -20.66 3.12 -7.84
C MET A 141 -20.15 4.50 -8.29
N ALA A 142 -19.57 5.25 -7.36
CA ALA A 142 -19.02 6.57 -7.68
C ALA A 142 -17.74 6.49 -8.54
N ASN A 143 -17.43 7.57 -9.26
CA ASN A 143 -16.23 7.68 -10.10
C ASN A 143 -14.92 7.86 -9.32
N TYR A 144 -14.98 8.09 -8.01
CA TYR A 144 -13.80 8.30 -7.16
C TYR A 144 -13.59 7.12 -6.21
N ILE A 145 -14.41 7.04 -5.16
CA ILE A 145 -14.37 5.98 -4.17
C ILE A 145 -15.79 5.40 -4.11
N PRO A 146 -15.99 4.13 -4.50
CA PRO A 146 -17.30 3.50 -4.37
C PRO A 146 -17.64 3.36 -2.89
N VAL A 147 -18.92 3.45 -2.54
CA VAL A 147 -19.35 3.36 -1.15
C VAL A 147 -20.61 2.54 -1.00
N LEU A 148 -20.79 1.93 0.16
CA LEU A 148 -22.09 1.39 0.56
C LEU A 148 -22.80 2.44 1.41
N GLU A 149 -24.04 2.76 1.10
CA GLU A 149 -24.90 3.63 1.93
C GLU A 149 -25.37 2.91 3.20
N ARG A 150 -24.40 2.43 3.99
CA ARG A 150 -24.60 1.67 5.22
C ARG A 150 -23.87 2.38 6.35
N PRO A 151 -24.49 2.58 7.52
CA PRO A 151 -23.82 3.23 8.66
C PRO A 151 -22.50 2.55 9.05
N MET A 152 -22.45 1.22 8.98
CA MET A 152 -21.25 0.43 9.29
C MET A 152 -20.11 0.66 8.29
N PHE A 153 -20.43 0.79 7.00
CA PHE A 153 -19.43 1.10 5.99
C PHE A 153 -18.90 2.51 6.19
N MET A 154 -19.79 3.49 6.37
CA MET A 154 -19.42 4.89 6.57
C MET A 154 -18.62 5.11 7.85
N SER A 155 -18.97 4.46 8.96
CA SER A 155 -18.17 4.53 10.19
C SER A 155 -16.80 3.89 10.01
N GLY A 156 -16.71 2.77 9.27
CA GLY A 156 -15.45 2.15 8.88
C GLY A 156 -14.57 3.09 8.05
N LEU A 157 -15.16 3.77 7.07
CA LEU A 157 -14.46 4.72 6.22
C LEU A 157 -13.96 5.96 6.99
N VAL A 158 -14.79 6.51 7.88
CA VAL A 158 -14.40 7.63 8.76
C VAL A 158 -13.28 7.19 9.70
N MET A 159 -13.41 6.03 10.35
CA MET A 159 -12.37 5.48 11.23
C MET A 159 -11.06 5.22 10.48
N PHE A 160 -11.14 4.81 9.21
CA PHE A 160 -9.98 4.59 8.36
C PHE A 160 -9.27 5.89 7.97
N ALA A 161 -10.02 6.98 7.82
CA ALA A 161 -9.50 8.28 7.38
C ALA A 161 -8.88 9.13 8.49
N LEU A 162 -9.12 8.78 9.76
CA LEU A 162 -8.62 9.48 10.96
C LEU A 162 -7.29 8.90 11.46
#